data_AF-A0A1J3H267-F1
#
_entry.id   AF-A0A1J3H267-F1
#
_cell.length_a   1.000
_cell.length_b   1.000
_cell.length_c   1.000
_cell.angle_alpha   90.00
_cell.angle_beta   90.00
_cell.angle_gamma   90.00
#
_symmetry.space_group_name_H-M   'P 1'
#
loop_
_entity.id
_entity.type
_entity.pdbx_description
1 polymer ?
#
loop_
_entity_poly.entity_id
_entity_poly.type
_entity_poly.pdbx_seq_one_letter_code
_entity_poly.pdbx_strand_id
1 'polypeptide(L)'
;VLSNELKNNGNKLAKWTAQALLANADMMKIGFVSRVHPRDHFNHVMLSVLGYKPKDFAGQINLNTLNMWGIVKSIVDLCMKLSEGKYVLVKDPSKPQVRIYEVPPDAFENDYVEEPLPEDEQVKPTEEKAESAEVSVANEAEDKKAVEAQA
;
A
#
# COMPACT_ATOMS: atom_id res chain seq x y z
N VAL A 1 -0.68 18.14 6.67
CA VAL A 1 -0.15 16.79 6.32
C VAL A 1 -0.92 16.19 5.15
N LEU A 2 -2.22 15.93 5.28
CA LEU A 2 -3.04 15.32 4.21
C LEU A 2 -2.98 16.08 2.87
N SER A 3 -3.01 17.41 2.86
CA SER A 3 -2.94 18.20 1.62
C SER A 3 -1.61 18.04 0.87
N ASN A 4 -0.48 17.91 1.59
CA ASN A 4 0.82 17.65 0.96
C ASN A 4 0.88 16.22 0.41
N GLU A 5 0.34 15.25 1.16
CA GLU A 5 0.24 13.87 0.69
C GLU A 5 -0.66 13.74 -0.53
N LEU A 6 -1.75 14.52 -0.58
CA LEU A 6 -2.64 14.53 -1.74
C LEU A 6 -1.95 15.07 -3.00
N LYS A 7 -1.08 16.07 -2.85
CA LYS A 7 -0.30 16.62 -3.96
C LYS A 7 0.74 15.62 -4.48
N ASN A 8 1.44 14.93 -3.60
CA ASN A 8 2.54 14.03 -3.97
C ASN A 8 2.07 12.63 -4.38
N ASN A 9 0.99 12.14 -3.77
CA ASN A 9 0.49 10.77 -3.94
C ASN A 9 -0.92 10.73 -4.54
N GLY A 10 -1.35 11.80 -5.24
CA GLY A 10 -2.72 11.96 -5.73
C GLY A 10 -3.24 10.76 -6.54
N ASN A 11 -2.44 10.23 -7.47
CA ASN A 11 -2.84 9.06 -8.26
C ASN A 11 -3.01 7.78 -7.41
N LYS A 12 -2.18 7.61 -6.37
CA LYS A 12 -2.26 6.46 -5.47
C LYS A 12 -3.54 6.53 -4.63
N LEU A 13 -3.82 7.70 -4.04
CA LEU A 13 -5.04 7.93 -3.28
C LEU A 13 -6.29 7.79 -4.16
N ALA A 14 -6.28 8.36 -5.37
CA ALA A 14 -7.39 8.24 -6.30
C ALA A 14 -7.73 6.79 -6.66
N LYS A 15 -6.72 5.94 -6.88
CA LYS A 15 -6.94 4.49 -7.13
C LYS A 15 -7.59 3.79 -5.93
N TRP A 16 -7.11 4.04 -4.71
CA TRP A 16 -7.70 3.45 -3.51
C TRP A 16 -9.13 3.90 -3.29
N THR A 17 -9.41 5.19 -3.51
CA THR A 17 -10.77 5.73 -3.40
C THR A 17 -11.69 5.15 -4.45
N ALA A 18 -11.23 5.02 -5.70
CA ALA A 18 -11.98 4.36 -6.77
C ALA A 18 -12.30 2.90 -6.42
N GLN A 19 -11.33 2.15 -5.89
CA GLN A 19 -11.53 0.77 -5.42
C GLN A 19 -12.57 0.70 -4.30
N ALA A 20 -12.48 1.58 -3.29
CA ALA A 20 -13.44 1.62 -2.20
C ALA A 20 -14.86 1.99 -2.68
N LEU A 21 -14.99 2.89 -3.65
CA LEU A 21 -16.26 3.23 -4.28
C LEU A 21 -16.84 2.06 -5.07
N LEU A 22 -16.02 1.35 -5.85
CA LEU A 22 -16.46 0.19 -6.65
C LEU A 22 -16.86 -1.01 -5.76
N ALA A 23 -16.14 -1.22 -4.66
CA ALA A 23 -16.48 -2.23 -3.66
C ALA A 23 -17.71 -1.86 -2.81
N ASN A 24 -18.27 -0.66 -3.00
CA ASN A 24 -19.34 -0.10 -2.18
C ASN A 24 -19.02 -0.16 -0.67
N ALA A 25 -17.77 0.17 -0.30
CA ALA A 25 -17.35 0.19 1.09
C ALA A 25 -17.99 1.36 1.85
N ASP A 26 -18.48 1.11 3.07
CA ASP A 26 -19.08 2.15 3.90
C ASP A 26 -18.03 3.16 4.41
N MET A 27 -16.82 2.69 4.68
CA MET A 27 -15.73 3.48 5.22
C MET A 27 -14.39 3.04 4.65
N MET A 28 -13.54 4.02 4.33
CA MET A 28 -12.13 3.82 4.01
C MET A 28 -11.26 4.39 5.14
N LYS A 29 -10.23 3.66 5.57
CA LYS A 29 -9.29 4.09 6.61
C LYS A 29 -7.91 4.26 6.01
N ILE A 30 -7.28 5.41 6.24
CA ILE A 30 -5.93 5.74 5.79
C ILE A 30 -5.02 5.84 7.02
N GLY A 31 -4.05 4.93 7.12
CA GLY A 31 -3.01 4.95 8.14
C GLY A 31 -1.82 5.80 7.71
N PHE A 32 -1.32 6.64 8.60
CA PHE A 32 -0.08 7.39 8.45
C PHE A 32 1.04 6.63 9.16
N VAL A 33 1.94 6.07 8.36
CA VAL A 33 3.08 5.30 8.82
C VAL A 33 4.35 6.08 8.51
N SER A 34 5.24 6.19 9.50
CA SER A 34 6.56 6.79 9.33
C SER A 34 7.63 5.81 9.76
N ARG A 35 8.83 5.92 9.19
CA ARG A 35 10.02 5.24 9.70
C ARG A 35 10.35 5.75 11.09
N VAL A 36 10.89 4.89 11.95
CA VAL A 36 11.39 5.27 13.28
C VAL A 36 12.65 6.13 13.14
N HIS A 37 13.56 5.74 12.25
CA HIS A 37 14.73 6.52 11.88
C HIS A 37 14.72 6.76 10.35
N PRO A 38 14.97 7.97 9.84
CA PRO A 38 14.85 8.26 8.40
C PRO A 38 15.71 7.36 7.47
N ARG A 39 16.85 6.89 7.97
CA ARG A 39 17.77 6.00 7.24
C ARG A 39 17.42 4.51 7.39
N ASP A 40 16.62 4.15 8.38
CA ASP A 40 16.20 2.77 8.61
C ASP A 40 14.86 2.51 7.91
N HIS A 41 14.87 1.56 6.97
CA HIS A 41 13.67 1.18 6.21
C HIS A 41 13.03 -0.11 6.73
N PHE A 42 13.53 -0.71 7.80
CA PHE A 42 12.91 -1.89 8.41
C PHE A 42 11.90 -1.47 9.49
N ASN A 43 12.30 -0.56 10.37
CA ASN A 43 11.48 -0.18 11.52
C ASN A 43 10.52 0.99 11.22
N HIS A 44 9.22 0.74 11.34
CA HIS A 44 8.15 1.70 11.10
C HIS A 44 7.20 1.81 12.29
N VAL A 45 6.61 3.00 12.46
CA VAL A 45 5.61 3.30 13.50
C VAL A 45 4.36 3.92 12.88
N MET A 46 3.19 3.51 13.37
CA MET A 46 1.90 4.09 13.00
C MET A 46 1.65 5.34 13.85
N LEU A 47 1.49 6.49 13.20
CA LEU A 47 1.26 7.76 13.88
C LEU A 47 -0.23 8.03 14.09
N SER A 48 -1.05 7.76 13.07
CA SER A 48 -2.49 8.04 13.11
C SER A 48 -3.23 7.25 12.05
N VAL A 49 -4.55 7.08 12.25
CA VAL A 49 -5.47 6.51 11.27
C VAL A 49 -6.64 7.47 11.10
N LEU A 50 -6.95 7.84 9.87
CA LEU A 50 -8.10 8.68 9.52
C LEU A 50 -9.15 7.85 8.79
N GLY A 51 -10.39 7.94 9.24
CA GLY A 51 -11.55 7.29 8.59
C GLY A 51 -12.34 8.28 7.76
N TYR A 52 -12.68 7.89 6.53
CA TYR A 52 -13.52 8.67 5.63
C TYR A 52 -14.61 7.82 5.01
N LYS A 53 -15.74 8.44 4.67
CA LYS A 53 -16.67 7.83 3.71
C LYS A 53 -16.07 7.98 2.30
N PRO A 54 -16.02 6.92 1.47
CA PRO A 54 -15.38 7.00 0.16
C PRO A 54 -15.95 8.11 -0.75
N LYS A 55 -17.26 8.35 -0.69
CA LYS A 55 -17.92 9.42 -1.46
C LYS A 55 -17.46 10.82 -1.05
N ASP A 56 -17.37 11.08 0.25
CA ASP A 56 -16.94 12.38 0.78
C ASP A 56 -15.46 12.61 0.47
N PHE A 57 -14.64 11.57 0.61
CA PHE A 57 -13.22 11.64 0.29
C PHE A 57 -12.96 11.85 -1.21
N ALA A 58 -13.75 11.21 -2.09
CA ALA A 58 -13.68 11.45 -3.53
C ALA A 58 -13.90 12.93 -3.89
N GLY A 59 -14.86 13.59 -3.22
CA GLY A 59 -15.08 15.03 -3.35
C GLY A 59 -13.88 15.86 -2.91
N GLN A 60 -13.25 15.51 -1.78
CA GLN A 60 -12.06 16.22 -1.26
C GLN A 60 -10.85 16.14 -2.19
N ILE A 61 -10.67 15.00 -2.88
CA ILE A 61 -9.56 14.79 -3.81
C ILE A 61 -9.86 15.23 -5.25
N ASN A 62 -11.02 15.87 -5.47
CA ASN A 62 -11.52 16.26 -6.79
C ASN A 62 -11.62 15.08 -7.79
N LEU A 63 -11.96 13.88 -7.29
CA LEU A 63 -12.22 12.71 -8.10
C LEU A 63 -13.71 12.66 -8.47
N ASN A 64 -14.02 12.96 -9.72
CA ASN A 64 -15.39 12.93 -10.22
C ASN A 64 -15.76 11.53 -10.75
N THR A 65 -16.72 10.87 -10.11
CA THR A 65 -17.22 9.54 -10.48
C THR A 65 -17.80 9.50 -11.90
N LEU A 66 -18.46 10.57 -12.36
CA LEU A 66 -18.99 10.63 -13.73
C LEU A 66 -17.85 10.66 -14.75
N ASN A 67 -16.80 11.45 -14.48
CA ASN A 67 -15.62 11.50 -15.35
C ASN A 67 -14.89 10.15 -15.38
N MET A 68 -14.76 9.48 -14.23
CA MET A 68 -14.17 8.15 -14.14
C MET A 68 -14.88 7.13 -15.04
N TRP A 69 -16.22 7.04 -14.95
CA TRP A 69 -17.01 6.14 -15.81
C TRP A 69 -16.99 6.57 -17.28
N GLY A 70 -16.96 7.87 -17.57
CA GLY A 70 -16.82 8.39 -18.92
C GLY A 70 -15.53 7.92 -19.60
N ILE A 71 -14.40 8.01 -18.91
CA ILE A 71 -13.10 7.54 -19.41
C ILE A 71 -13.11 6.02 -19.65
N VAL A 72 -13.65 5.24 -18.71
CA VAL A 72 -13.77 3.78 -18.86
C VAL A 72 -14.62 3.44 -20.09
N LYS A 73 -15.77 4.09 -20.25
CA LYS A 73 -16.62 3.89 -21.41
C LYS A 73 -15.89 4.20 -22.72
N SER A 74 -15.15 5.31 -22.79
CA SER A 74 -14.38 5.67 -23.98
C SER A 74 -13.32 4.63 -24.34
N ILE A 75 -12.67 4.02 -23.35
CA ILE A 75 -11.70 2.94 -23.57
C ILE A 75 -12.41 1.68 -24.09
N VAL A 76 -13.52 1.28 -23.47
CA VAL A 76 -14.31 0.11 -23.89
C VAL A 76 -14.86 0.30 -25.32
N ASP A 77 -15.40 1.48 -25.63
CA ASP A 77 -15.90 1.81 -26.97
C ASP A 77 -14.79 1.74 -28.04
N LEU A 78 -13.53 2.02 -27.67
CA LEU A 78 -12.38 1.88 -28.56
C LEU A 78 -12.01 0.41 -28.73
N CYS A 79 -11.94 -0.36 -27.64
CA CYS A 79 -11.63 -1.79 -27.69
C CYS A 79 -12.67 -2.59 -28.49
N MET A 80 -13.96 -2.24 -28.41
CA MET A 80 -15.04 -2.88 -29.16
C MET A 80 -14.95 -2.69 -30.69
N LYS A 81 -14.13 -1.74 -31.16
CA LYS A 81 -13.89 -1.49 -32.59
C LYS A 81 -12.64 -2.20 -33.12
N LEU A 82 -11.81 -2.75 -32.23
CA LEU A 82 -10.60 -3.49 -32.60
C LEU A 82 -10.96 -4.94 -32.95
N SER A 83 -10.10 -5.60 -33.71
CA SER A 83 -10.24 -7.04 -34.00
C SER A 83 -9.98 -7.88 -32.76
N GLU A 84 -10.37 -9.15 -32.81
CA GLU A 84 -10.05 -10.11 -31.76
C GLU A 84 -8.53 -10.32 -31.68
N GLY A 85 -7.95 -10.17 -30.48
CA GLY A 85 -6.51 -10.24 -30.28
C GLY A 85 -6.09 -9.87 -28.85
N LYS A 86 -4.78 -9.97 -28.56
CA LYS A 86 -4.20 -9.50 -27.29
C LYS A 86 -3.73 -8.06 -27.47
N TYR A 87 -4.04 -7.19 -26.50
CA TYR A 87 -3.70 -5.76 -26.53
C TYR A 87 -3.10 -5.29 -25.20
N VAL A 88 -2.27 -4.25 -25.25
CA VAL A 88 -1.67 -3.60 -24.07
C VAL A 88 -1.98 -2.12 -24.05
N LEU A 89 -2.53 -1.64 -22.94
CA LEU A 89 -2.74 -0.23 -22.66
C LEU A 89 -1.54 0.31 -21.87
N VAL A 90 -0.73 1.18 -22.50
CA VAL A 90 0.50 1.74 -21.89
C VAL A 90 0.37 3.25 -21.75
N LYS A 91 0.69 3.77 -20.56
CA LYS A 91 0.89 5.20 -20.32
C LYS A 91 2.30 5.59 -20.73
N ASP A 92 2.44 6.58 -21.60
CA ASP A 92 3.74 7.09 -22.03
C ASP A 92 4.52 7.67 -20.83
N PRO A 93 5.79 7.28 -20.61
CA PRO A 93 6.55 7.73 -19.44
C PRO A 93 6.76 9.24 -19.43
N SER A 94 6.98 9.85 -20.60
CA SER A 94 7.33 11.26 -20.75
C SER A 94 6.10 12.13 -21.03
N LYS A 95 5.19 11.64 -21.86
CA LYS A 95 4.00 12.39 -22.30
C LYS A 95 2.78 11.98 -21.48
N PRO A 96 1.85 12.90 -21.18
CA PRO A 96 0.60 12.57 -20.52
C PRO A 96 -0.40 11.93 -21.50
N GLN A 97 -0.03 10.81 -22.12
CA GLN A 97 -0.84 10.11 -23.12
C GLN A 97 -0.86 8.61 -22.83
N VAL A 98 -1.97 7.97 -23.16
CA VAL A 98 -2.14 6.51 -23.09
C VAL A 98 -2.32 5.97 -24.50
N ARG A 99 -1.70 4.83 -24.81
CA ARG A 99 -1.71 4.18 -26.12
C ARG A 99 -2.10 2.71 -25.98
N ILE A 100 -2.79 2.19 -27.00
CA ILE A 100 -3.12 0.77 -27.12
C ILE A 100 -2.20 0.18 -28.18
N TYR A 101 -1.53 -0.92 -27.85
CA TYR A 101 -0.69 -1.70 -28.75
C TYR A 101 -1.29 -3.09 -28.92
N GLU A 102 -1.31 -3.59 -30.16
CA GLU A 102 -1.57 -5.00 -30.43
C GLU A 102 -0.30 -5.80 -30.16
N VAL A 103 -0.44 -6.95 -29.50
CA VAL A 103 0.69 -7.83 -29.19
C VAL A 103 0.41 -9.24 -29.71
N PRO A 104 1.46 -9.99 -30.10
CA PRO A 104 1.32 -11.38 -30.47
C PRO A 104 0.61 -12.21 -29.39
N PRO A 105 -0.09 -13.30 -29.75
CA PRO A 105 -0.74 -14.17 -28.78
C PRO A 105 0.23 -14.75 -27.75
N ASP A 106 1.50 -14.96 -28.11
CA ASP A 106 2.54 -15.53 -27.23
C ASP A 106 3.17 -14.50 -26.27
N ALA A 107 2.79 -13.21 -26.34
CA ALA A 107 3.52 -12.13 -25.65
C ALA A 107 3.54 -12.22 -24.10
N PHE A 108 2.65 -13.01 -23.50
CA PHE A 108 2.55 -13.17 -22.05
C PHE A 108 2.74 -14.63 -21.59
N GLU A 109 3.01 -15.54 -22.52
CA GLU A 109 3.20 -16.96 -22.25
C GLU A 109 4.69 -17.28 -22.04
N ASN A 110 5.39 -16.41 -21.29
CA ASN A 110 6.72 -16.71 -20.80
C ASN A 110 6.61 -17.41 -19.45
N ASP A 111 7.02 -18.68 -19.42
CA ASP A 111 7.27 -19.49 -18.24
C ASP A 111 8.22 -18.77 -17.27
N TYR A 112 7.67 -17.98 -16.35
CA TYR A 112 8.40 -17.52 -15.18
C TYR A 112 8.69 -18.75 -14.31
N VAL A 113 9.75 -19.47 -14.63
CA VAL A 113 10.48 -20.25 -13.63
C VAL A 113 11.01 -19.20 -12.67
N GLU A 114 10.29 -19.00 -11.57
CA GLU A 114 10.75 -18.22 -10.43
C GLU A 114 12.05 -18.88 -9.96
N GLU A 115 13.20 -18.38 -10.45
CA GLU A 115 14.49 -18.80 -9.94
C GLU A 115 14.46 -18.56 -8.42
N PRO A 116 14.60 -19.61 -7.58
CA PRO A 116 14.53 -19.44 -6.15
C PRO A 116 15.60 -18.42 -5.75
N LEU A 117 15.14 -17.33 -5.10
CA LEU A 117 16.02 -16.28 -4.62
C LEU A 117 17.16 -16.91 -3.79
N PRO A 118 18.42 -16.50 -4.02
CA PRO A 118 19.55 -16.92 -3.19
C PRO A 118 19.21 -16.75 -1.70
N GLU A 119 19.57 -17.72 -0.88
CA GLU A 119 19.25 -17.75 0.56
C GLU A 119 19.68 -16.46 1.31
N ASP A 120 20.63 -15.69 0.77
CA ASP A 120 21.13 -14.43 1.32
C ASP A 120 20.17 -13.23 1.18
N GLU A 121 19.19 -13.28 0.27
CA GLU A 121 18.14 -12.25 0.12
C GLU A 121 16.81 -12.64 0.79
N GLN A 122 16.74 -13.85 1.36
CA GLN A 122 15.58 -14.23 2.16
C GLN A 122 15.62 -13.45 3.48
N VAL A 123 14.61 -12.59 3.67
CA VAL A 123 14.38 -11.89 4.94
C VAL A 123 14.17 -12.95 6.01
N LYS A 124 15.20 -13.27 6.79
CA LYS A 124 15.09 -14.14 7.96
C LYS A 124 13.93 -13.61 8.79
N PRO A 125 12.90 -14.42 9.12
CA PRO A 125 11.93 -14.04 10.12
C PRO A 125 12.72 -13.59 11.35
N THR A 126 12.50 -12.36 11.80
CA THR A 126 13.06 -11.90 13.07
C THR A 126 12.62 -12.91 14.10
N GLU A 127 13.56 -13.70 14.61
CA GLU A 127 13.31 -14.51 15.80
C GLU A 127 12.81 -13.52 16.84
N GLU A 128 11.54 -13.64 17.22
CA GLU A 128 11.04 -13.04 18.43
C GLU A 128 11.94 -13.59 19.53
N LYS A 129 12.93 -12.79 19.93
CA LYS A 129 13.56 -12.94 21.23
C LYS A 129 12.43 -12.75 22.24
N ALA A 130 11.82 -13.85 22.63
CA ALA A 130 11.11 -14.01 23.88
C ALA A 130 12.12 -13.82 25.02
N GLU A 131 12.55 -12.58 25.21
CA GLU A 131 13.43 -12.14 26.29
C GLU A 131 12.87 -10.81 26.82
N SER A 132 11.58 -10.83 27.19
CA SER A 132 10.95 -9.75 27.94
C SER A 132 10.06 -10.25 29.07
N ALA A 133 10.39 -11.41 29.65
CA ALA A 133 9.70 -11.94 30.83
C ALA A 133 10.59 -12.23 32.04
N GLU A 134 11.93 -12.21 31.91
CA GLU A 134 12.82 -12.59 33.04
C GLU A 134 13.53 -11.41 33.74
N VAL A 135 13.51 -10.20 33.17
CA VAL A 135 14.19 -9.03 33.80
C VAL A 135 13.32 -8.33 34.85
N SER A 136 12.01 -8.57 34.92
CA SER A 136 11.14 -7.93 35.91
C SER A 136 11.05 -8.67 37.26
N VAL A 137 11.50 -9.92 37.36
CA VAL A 137 11.39 -10.71 38.60
C VAL A 137 12.62 -10.57 39.51
N ALA A 138 13.79 -10.26 38.94
CA ALA A 138 15.02 -10.09 39.72
C ALA A 138 15.04 -8.79 40.55
N ASN A 139 14.48 -7.70 40.03
CA ASN A 139 14.51 -6.40 40.72
C ASN A 139 13.52 -6.28 41.90
N GLU A 140 12.45 -7.06 41.95
CA GLU A 140 11.54 -7.09 43.12
C GLU A 140 12.06 -7.96 44.27
N ALA A 141 12.98 -8.90 44.01
CA ALA A 141 13.52 -9.81 45.01
C ALA A 141 14.69 -9.19 45.82
N GLU A 142 15.46 -8.28 45.21
CA GLU A 142 16.53 -7.57 45.94
C GLU A 142 15.99 -6.43 46.82
N ASP A 143 14.91 -5.75 46.41
CA ASP A 143 14.35 -4.64 47.18
C ASP A 143 13.58 -5.10 48.43
N LYS A 144 13.01 -6.32 48.42
CA LYS A 144 12.36 -6.91 49.62
C LYS A 144 13.35 -7.42 50.66
N LYS A 145 14.56 -7.84 50.27
CA LYS A 145 15.59 -8.27 51.23
C LYS A 145 16.32 -7.09 51.89
N ALA A 146 16.31 -5.91 51.28
CA ALA A 146 16.91 -4.71 51.88
C ALA A 146 16.05 -4.12 53.02
N VAL A 147 14.72 -4.26 52.96
CA VAL A 147 13.81 -3.68 53.97
C VAL A 147 13.70 -4.55 55.25
N GLU A 148 13.89 -5.87 55.16
CA GLU A 148 13.82 -6.78 56.32
C GLU A 148 15.12 -6.87 57.14
N ALA A 149 16.21 -6.22 56.70
CA ALA A 149 17.50 -6.21 57.41
C ALA A 149 17.73 -4.94 58.26
N GLN A 150 16.75 -4.04 58.37
CA GLN A 150 16.83 -2.79 59.15
C GLN A 150 15.65 -2.52 60.09
N ALA A 151 14.88 -3.54 60.48
CA ALA A 151 13.87 -3.46 61.54
C ALA A 151 14.26 -4.29 62.77
#